data_AF-A0A257KU62-F1
#
_entry.id   AF-A0A257KU62-F1
#
_cell.length_a   1.000
_cell.length_b   1.000
_cell.length_c   1.000
_cell.angle_alpha   90.00
_cell.angle_beta   90.00
_cell.angle_gamma   90.00
#
_symmetry.space_group_name_H-M   'P 1'
#
loop_
_entity.id
_entity.type
_entity.pdbx_description
1 polymer ?
#
loop_
_entity_poly.entity_id
_entity_poly.type
_entity_poly.pdbx_seq_one_letter_code
_entity_poly.pdbx_strand_id
1 'polypeptide(L)'
;MKVHDILLEYGYALSAMAGAPRDGRPIVAFSKWEGAKIYFWEASSAHLAGPAWVERPGAETGFVDRYFQGWIDLARLRPIDEIGLQRLLIAHIDEARSKGDPMTVLDDVADRQNANDR
;
A
#
# COMPACT_ATOMS: atom_id res chain seq x y z
N MET A 1 12.47 -18.01 2.02
CA MET A 1 12.00 -17.02 1.03
C MET A 1 11.09 -16.07 1.77
N LYS A 2 11.37 -14.75 1.78
CA LYS A 2 10.52 -13.78 2.49
C LYS A 2 9.57 -13.08 1.53
N VAL A 3 8.38 -12.72 2.00
CA VAL A 3 7.38 -11.97 1.22
C VAL A 3 7.99 -10.68 0.69
N HIS A 4 8.77 -10.00 1.53
CA HIS A 4 9.46 -8.76 1.17
C HIS A 4 10.40 -8.94 -0.04
N ASP A 5 11.18 -10.01 -0.08
CA ASP A 5 12.17 -10.24 -1.15
C ASP A 5 11.46 -10.42 -2.51
N ILE A 6 10.36 -11.16 -2.54
CA ILE A 6 9.56 -11.35 -3.77
C ILE A 6 8.91 -10.03 -4.18
N LEU A 7 8.34 -9.27 -3.24
CA LEU A 7 7.76 -7.96 -3.56
C LEU A 7 8.81 -7.01 -4.16
N LEU A 8 10.04 -7.01 -3.66
CA LEU A 8 11.15 -6.26 -4.25
C LEU A 8 11.46 -6.71 -5.67
N GLU A 9 11.48 -8.02 -5.95
CA GLU A 9 11.66 -8.55 -7.30
C GLU A 9 10.61 -8.00 -8.28
N TYR A 10 9.37 -7.77 -7.85
CA TYR A 10 8.30 -7.22 -8.71
C TYR A 10 8.20 -5.69 -8.68
N GLY A 11 9.10 -5.00 -7.98
CA GLY A 11 9.16 -3.54 -7.92
C GLY A 11 8.25 -2.90 -6.87
N TYR A 12 7.70 -3.68 -5.94
CA TYR A 12 6.85 -3.21 -4.84
C TYR A 12 7.64 -2.69 -3.63
N ALA A 13 8.75 -2.00 -3.88
CA ALA A 13 9.57 -1.38 -2.84
C ALA A 13 9.00 -0.01 -2.45
N LEU A 14 8.85 0.25 -1.14
CA LEU A 14 8.48 1.58 -0.66
C LEU A 14 9.63 2.57 -0.87
N SER A 15 9.34 3.60 -1.65
CA SER A 15 10.19 4.78 -1.77
C SER A 15 9.91 5.75 -0.61
N ALA A 16 10.94 6.50 -0.20
CA ALA A 16 10.78 7.54 0.81
C ALA A 16 9.85 8.65 0.29
N MET A 17 8.93 9.12 1.14
CA MET A 17 7.99 10.19 0.78
C MET A 17 8.67 11.50 0.37
N ALA A 18 9.87 11.78 0.86
CA ALA A 18 10.63 12.98 0.47
C ALA A 18 10.80 13.08 -1.07
N GLY A 19 10.98 11.93 -1.74
CA GLY A 19 11.10 11.81 -3.19
C GLY A 19 9.78 11.56 -3.93
N ALA A 20 8.64 11.64 -3.24
CA ALA A 20 7.34 11.48 -3.88
C ALA A 20 7.05 12.66 -4.84
N PRO A 21 6.41 12.37 -5.99
CA PRO A 21 6.11 13.33 -7.04
C PRO A 21 5.06 14.35 -6.58
N ARG A 22 5.43 15.64 -6.55
CA ARG A 22 4.56 16.75 -6.13
C ARG A 22 3.91 17.48 -7.31
N ASP A 23 3.58 16.73 -8.35
CA ASP A 23 3.02 17.21 -9.62
C ASP A 23 1.52 16.91 -9.77
N GLY A 24 0.88 16.38 -8.73
CA GLY A 24 -0.54 16.03 -8.70
C GLY A 24 -0.86 14.65 -9.25
N ARG A 25 0.14 13.87 -9.71
CA ARG A 25 -0.09 12.49 -10.15
C ARG A 25 -0.42 11.57 -8.95
N PRO A 26 -1.22 10.51 -9.14
CA PRO A 26 -1.52 9.56 -8.09
C PRO A 26 -0.29 8.74 -7.69
N ILE A 27 -0.17 8.46 -6.39
CA ILE A 27 0.75 7.49 -5.83
C ILE A 27 -0.03 6.50 -4.95
N VAL A 28 0.49 5.29 -4.78
CA VAL A 28 0.04 4.43 -3.67
C VAL A 28 0.92 4.75 -2.48
N ALA A 29 0.37 5.42 -1.46
CA ALA A 29 1.08 5.72 -0.23
C ALA A 29 0.58 4.83 0.90
N PHE A 30 1.51 4.44 1.78
CA PHE A 30 1.22 3.61 2.93
C PHE A 30 1.11 4.52 4.15
N SER A 31 -0.13 4.84 4.52
CA SER A 31 -0.44 5.59 5.74
C SER A 31 -0.21 4.71 6.96
N LYS A 32 0.33 5.29 8.03
CA LYS A 32 0.49 4.59 9.32
C LYS A 32 -0.85 4.11 9.89
N TRP A 33 -1.95 4.80 9.56
CA TRP A 33 -3.27 4.56 10.17
C TRP A 33 -4.23 3.79 9.27
N GLU A 34 -4.13 4.00 7.96
CA GLU A 34 -5.13 3.50 7.00
C GLU A 34 -4.56 2.47 6.01
N GLY A 35 -3.26 2.16 6.11
CA GLY A 35 -2.59 1.26 5.19
C GLY A 35 -2.39 1.88 3.81
N ALA A 36 -2.37 1.04 2.78
CA ALA A 36 -2.13 1.45 1.41
C ALA A 36 -3.37 2.09 0.78
N LYS A 37 -3.26 3.35 0.35
CA LYS A 37 -4.31 4.06 -0.39
C LYS A 37 -3.70 4.90 -1.50
N ILE A 38 -4.53 5.34 -2.44
CA ILE A 38 -4.12 6.28 -3.48
C ILE A 38 -4.22 7.70 -2.93
N TYR A 39 -3.15 8.48 -3.10
CA TYR A 39 -3.11 9.90 -2.75
C TYR A 39 -2.58 10.74 -3.92
N PHE A 40 -2.94 12.02 -3.90
CA PHE A 40 -2.56 13.03 -4.87
C PHE A 40 -1.91 14.21 -4.14
N TRP A 41 -0.92 14.84 -4.75
CA TRP A 41 -0.36 16.08 -4.22
C TRP A 41 -1.22 17.28 -4.64
N GLU A 42 -1.76 18.01 -3.67
CA GLU A 42 -2.51 19.23 -3.90
C GLU A 42 -1.68 20.43 -3.42
N ALA A 43 -1.14 21.22 -4.36
CA ALA A 43 -0.29 22.36 -4.05
C ALA A 43 -1.07 23.57 -3.52
N SER A 44 -2.34 23.69 -3.91
CA SER A 44 -3.22 24.78 -3.51
C SER A 44 -4.63 24.23 -3.39
N SER A 45 -5.10 24.08 -2.15
CA SER A 45 -6.48 23.71 -1.86
C SER A 45 -7.20 24.89 -1.22
N ALA A 46 -8.49 25.06 -1.55
CA ALA A 46 -9.34 26.04 -0.88
C ALA A 46 -9.60 25.69 0.59
N HIS A 47 -9.40 24.42 0.97
CA HIS A 47 -9.78 23.89 2.29
C HIS A 47 -8.58 23.62 3.20
N LEU A 48 -7.35 23.66 2.68
CA LEU A 48 -6.14 23.30 3.44
C LEU A 48 -5.23 24.50 3.64
N ALA A 49 -4.55 24.55 4.79
CA ALA A 49 -3.60 25.60 5.16
C ALA A 49 -2.23 25.47 4.45
N GLY A 50 -2.20 24.90 3.25
CA GLY A 50 -0.99 24.71 2.45
C GLY A 50 -0.99 23.41 1.65
N PRO A 51 0.13 23.13 0.96
CA PRO A 51 0.29 21.92 0.16
C PRO A 51 0.19 20.64 0.99
N ALA A 52 -0.53 19.65 0.50
CA ALA A 52 -0.71 18.37 1.20
C ALA A 52 -1.00 17.20 0.26
N TRP A 53 -0.86 15.98 0.78
CA TRP A 53 -1.38 14.78 0.15
C TRP A 53 -2.86 14.60 0.48
N VAL A 54 -3.68 14.37 -0.53
CA VAL A 54 -5.14 14.22 -0.41
C VAL A 54 -5.61 12.93 -1.08
N GLU A 55 -6.69 12.32 -0.59
CA GLU A 55 -7.24 11.09 -1.19
C GLU A 55 -7.98 11.34 -2.50
N ARG A 56 -8.46 12.58 -2.68
CA ARG A 56 -9.15 13.05 -3.88
C ARG A 56 -8.90 14.55 -4.05
N PRO A 57 -8.90 15.08 -5.28
CA PRO A 57 -8.79 16.52 -5.52
C PRO A 57 -9.87 17.29 -4.76
N GLY A 58 -9.47 18.34 -4.02
CA GLY A 58 -10.39 19.17 -3.25
C GLY A 58 -10.89 18.51 -1.95
N ALA A 59 -10.17 17.52 -1.44
CA ALA A 59 -10.48 16.97 -0.12
C ALA A 59 -10.37 18.05 0.97
N GLU A 60 -11.30 18.04 1.92
CA GLU A 60 -11.27 18.94 3.08
C GLU A 60 -10.14 18.59 4.06
N THR A 61 -9.60 17.38 3.95
CA THR A 61 -8.51 16.87 4.77
C THR A 61 -7.32 16.47 3.91
N GLY A 62 -6.12 16.75 4.42
CA GLY A 62 -4.87 16.41 3.79
C GLY A 62 -3.80 16.03 4.81
N PHE A 63 -2.78 15.33 4.33
CA PHE A 63 -1.71 14.77 5.14
C PHE A 63 -0.36 15.30 4.69
N VAL A 64 0.51 15.61 5.65
CA VAL A 64 1.93 15.86 5.39
C VAL A 64 2.72 14.55 5.33
N ASP A 65 3.84 14.56 4.61
CA ASP A 65 4.69 13.38 4.34
C ASP A 65 4.99 12.49 5.56
N ARG A 66 5.16 13.09 6.74
CA ARG A 66 5.50 12.37 7.99
C ARG A 66 4.44 11.36 8.45
N TYR A 67 3.21 11.44 7.92
CA TYR A 67 2.13 10.50 8.27
C TYR A 67 2.20 9.18 7.48
N PHE A 68 3.10 9.09 6.51
CA PHE A 68 3.25 7.94 5.64
C PHE A 68 4.56 7.21 5.90
N GLN A 69 4.55 5.90 5.68
CA GLN A 69 5.72 5.02 5.76
C GLN A 69 6.51 4.99 4.45
N GLY A 70 5.87 5.34 3.33
CA GLY A 70 6.48 5.39 2.00
C GLY A 70 5.43 5.35 0.90
N TRP A 71 5.90 5.33 -0.34
CA TRP A 71 5.04 5.29 -1.53
C TRP A 71 5.57 4.38 -2.63
N ILE A 72 4.69 4.03 -3.55
CA ILE A 72 4.99 3.25 -4.74
C ILE A 72 4.54 4.04 -5.98
N ASP A 73 5.41 4.05 -6.99
CA ASP A 73 5.08 4.59 -8.31
C ASP A 73 4.27 3.57 -9.10
N LEU A 74 2.98 3.87 -9.29
CA LEU A 74 2.07 3.02 -10.07
C LEU A 74 2.60 2.74 -11.47
N ALA A 75 3.29 3.70 -12.11
CA ALA A 75 3.84 3.52 -13.45
C ALA A 75 5.01 2.53 -13.51
N ARG A 76 5.60 2.19 -12.35
CA ARG A 76 6.75 1.28 -12.25
C ARG A 76 6.36 -0.11 -11.74
N LEU A 77 5.09 -0.30 -11.38
CA LEU A 77 4.60 -1.61 -10.96
C LEU A 77 4.58 -2.58 -12.12
N ARG A 78 5.20 -3.73 -11.92
CA ARG A 78 5.09 -4.85 -12.87
C ARG A 78 3.92 -5.73 -12.46
N PRO A 79 3.10 -6.19 -13.42
CA PRO A 79 2.11 -7.23 -13.14
C PRO A 79 2.79 -8.43 -12.48
N ILE A 80 2.16 -8.96 -11.43
CA ILE A 80 2.57 -10.22 -10.83
C ILE A 80 1.97 -11.33 -11.69
N ASP A 81 2.83 -12.19 -12.22
CA ASP A 81 2.43 -13.39 -12.94
C ASP A 81 1.98 -14.50 -11.96
N GLU A 82 1.36 -15.56 -12.48
CA GLU A 82 0.84 -16.65 -11.64
C GLU A 82 1.94 -17.27 -10.77
N ILE A 83 3.16 -17.43 -11.31
CA ILE A 83 4.32 -17.94 -10.57
C ILE A 83 4.68 -16.99 -9.42
N GLY A 84 4.72 -15.69 -9.67
CA GLY A 84 4.96 -14.67 -8.65
C GLY A 84 3.90 -14.71 -7.54
N LEU A 85 2.63 -14.87 -7.91
CA LEU A 85 1.54 -14.96 -6.95
C LEU A 85 1.67 -16.23 -6.07
N GLN A 86 1.97 -17.38 -6.67
CA GLN A 86 2.21 -18.63 -5.94
C GLN A 86 3.40 -18.50 -4.98
N ARG A 87 4.50 -17.89 -5.43
CA ARG A 87 5.67 -17.61 -4.59
C ARG A 87 5.33 -16.71 -3.41
N LEU A 88 4.56 -15.65 -3.64
CA LEU A 88 4.10 -14.73 -2.59
C LEU A 88 3.25 -15.46 -1.55
N LEU A 89 2.30 -16.30 -1.99
CA LEU A 89 1.44 -17.07 -1.09
C LEU A 89 2.26 -18.05 -0.23
N ILE A 90 3.19 -18.77 -0.84
CA ILE A 90 4.08 -19.71 -0.13
C ILE A 90 4.92 -18.96 0.91
N ALA A 91 5.58 -17.86 0.51
CA ALA A 91 6.39 -17.06 1.42
C ALA A 91 5.57 -16.51 2.60
N HIS A 92 4.32 -16.11 2.35
CA HIS A 92 3.44 -15.61 3.38
C HIS A 92 3.07 -16.70 4.40
N ILE A 93 2.70 -17.89 3.91
CA ILE A 93 2.40 -19.05 4.76
C ILE A 93 3.63 -19.46 5.58
N ASP A 94 4.81 -19.51 4.97
CA ASP A 94 6.06 -19.86 5.65
C ASP A 94 6.41 -18.84 6.74
N GLU A 95 6.22 -17.55 6.48
CA GLU A 95 6.42 -16.50 7.48
C GLU A 95 5.41 -16.60 8.64
N ALA A 96 4.13 -16.85 8.35
CA ALA A 96 3.09 -17.04 9.37
C ALA A 96 3.41 -18.26 10.26
N ARG A 97 3.80 -19.38 9.65
CA ARG A 97 4.28 -20.58 10.36
C ARG A 97 5.50 -20.30 11.22
N SER A 98 6.46 -19.53 10.72
CA SER A 98 7.67 -19.16 11.49
C SER A 98 7.39 -18.30 12.72
N LYS A 99 6.26 -17.58 12.72
CA LYS A 99 5.77 -16.77 13.84
C LYS A 99 4.89 -17.55 14.81
N GLY A 100 4.66 -18.85 14.55
CA GLY A 100 3.88 -19.73 15.42
C GLY A 100 2.37 -19.66 15.22
N ASP A 101 1.88 -19.02 14.15
CA ASP A 101 0.45 -18.94 13.87
C ASP A 101 0.13 -19.22 12.39
N PRO A 102 -0.08 -20.51 12.02
CA PRO A 102 -0.40 -20.91 10.66
C PRO A 102 -1.88 -20.75 10.27
N MET A 103 -2.80 -20.53 11.24
CA MET A 103 -4.26 -20.68 11.02
C MET A 103 -5.02 -19.35 10.92
N THR A 104 -4.53 -18.26 11.50
CA THR A 104 -5.20 -16.94 11.41
C THR A 104 -5.31 -16.40 9.97
N VAL A 105 -4.42 -16.79 9.06
CA VAL A 105 -4.42 -16.30 7.67
C VAL A 105 -5.58 -16.87 6.84
N LEU A 106 -5.99 -18.12 7.07
CA LEU A 106 -7.12 -18.72 6.36
C LEU A 106 -8.46 -18.32 6.97
N ASP A 107 -8.50 -18.13 8.29
CA ASP A 107 -9.68 -17.63 9.00
C ASP A 107 -10.00 -16.18 8.60
N ASP A 108 -9.00 -15.29 8.47
CA ASP A 108 -9.19 -13.90 8.00
C ASP A 108 -9.71 -13.80 6.55
N VAL A 109 -9.32 -14.74 5.68
CA VAL A 109 -9.79 -14.79 4.28
C VAL A 109 -11.21 -15.35 4.21
N ALA A 110 -11.52 -16.37 5.01
CA ALA A 110 -12.85 -16.96 5.12
C ALA A 110 -13.86 -15.96 5.72
N ASP A 111 -13.46 -15.21 6.75
CA ASP A 111 -14.31 -14.21 7.40
C ASP A 111 -14.61 -13.01 6.47
N ARG A 112 -13.68 -12.65 5.59
CA ARG A 112 -13.90 -11.59 4.59
C ARG A 112 -14.80 -12.01 3.43
N GLN A 113 -14.79 -13.30 3.05
CA GLN A 113 -15.74 -13.81 2.04
C GLN A 113 -17.17 -13.85 2.59
N ASN A 114 -17.34 -14.30 3.84
CA ASN A 114 -18.66 -14.37 4.49
C ASN A 114 -19.29 -13.00 4.79
N ALA A 115 -18.48 -11.93 4.86
CA ALA A 115 -18.95 -10.57 5.08
C ALA A 115 -19.44 -9.87 3.79
N ASN A 116 -19.03 -10.34 2.61
CA ASN A 116 -19.48 -9.81 1.31
C ASN A 116 -20.73 -10.54 0.76
N ASP A 117 -21.07 -11.70 1.33
CA ASP A 117 -22.23 -12.53 0.96
C ASP A 117 -23.46 -12.31 1.89
N ARG A 118 -23.43 -11.28 2.75
CA ARG A 118 -24.54 -10.83 3.61
C ARG A 118 -24.94 -9.39 3.28
#